data_AF-A0A916MKB5-F1
#
_entry.id   AF-A0A916MKB5-F1
#
_cell.length_a   1.000
_cell.length_b   1.000
_cell.length_c   1.000
_cell.angle_alpha   90.00
_cell.angle_beta   90.00
_cell.angle_gamma   90.00
#
_symmetry.space_group_name_H-M   'P 1'
#
loop_
_entity.id
_entity.type
_entity.pdbx_description
1 polymer ?
#
loop_
_entity_poly.entity_id
_entity_poly.type
_entity_poly.pdbx_seq_one_letter_code
_entity_poly.pdbx_strand_id
1 'polypeptide(L)' 'AVKMLEPKVVIPIHYNTWPLLAQDASAWRERVEKETKTKVVVLKPGESYSL' A
#
# COMPACT_ATOMS: atom_id res chain seq x y z
N ALA A 1 -9.91 6.54 0.13
CA ALA A 1 -9.99 5.40 -0.82
C ALA A 1 -10.16 4.06 -0.08
N VAL A 2 -9.14 3.55 0.63
CA VAL A 2 -9.20 2.18 1.23
C VAL A 2 -10.41 1.98 2.14
N LYS A 3 -10.71 2.93 3.04
CA LYS A 3 -11.91 2.93 3.89
C LYS A 3 -13.24 2.79 3.13
N MET A 4 -13.31 3.32 1.91
CA MET A 4 -14.55 3.30 1.12
C MET A 4 -14.67 2.04 0.27
N LEU A 5 -13.54 1.50 -0.20
CA LEU A 5 -13.50 0.31 -1.04
C LEU A 5 -13.52 -0.99 -0.21
N GLU A 6 -13.10 -0.93 1.05
CA GLU A 6 -13.01 -2.05 2.00
C GLU A 6 -12.38 -3.34 1.41
N PRO A 7 -11.24 -3.27 0.70
CA PRO A 7 -10.68 -4.45 0.08
C PRO A 7 -10.07 -5.40 1.12
N LYS A 8 -10.00 -6.70 0.79
CA LYS A 8 -9.29 -7.69 1.61
C LYS A 8 -7.77 -7.41 1.67
N VAL A 9 -7.19 -7.06 0.52
CA VAL A 9 -5.76 -6.77 0.37
C VAL A 9 -5.59 -5.53 -0.50
N VAL A 10 -4.64 -4.66 -0.18
CA VAL A 10 -4.23 -3.51 -1.00
C VAL A 10 -2.72 -3.48 -1.19
N ILE A 11 -2.29 -3.15 -2.41
CA ILE A 11 -0.88 -2.97 -2.80
C ILE A 11 -0.70 -1.52 -3.24
N PRO A 12 0.10 -0.69 -2.54
CA PRO A 12 0.36 0.67 -2.99
C PRO A 12 1.26 0.64 -4.23
N ILE A 13 0.92 1.49 -5.20
CA ILE A 13 1.64 1.61 -6.48
C ILE A 13 1.96 3.08 -6.77
N HIS A 14 2.74 3.31 -7.83
CA HIS A 14 3.01 4.64 -8.37
C HIS A 14 3.62 5.62 -7.34
N TYR A 15 4.62 5.14 -6.60
CA TYR A 15 5.42 5.93 -5.67
C TYR A 15 6.92 5.68 -5.93
N ASN A 16 7.78 6.60 -5.49
CA ASN A 16 9.24 6.51 -5.57
C ASN A 16 9.85 6.35 -6.98
N THR A 17 9.07 6.53 -8.06
CA THR A 17 9.59 6.52 -9.45
C THR A 17 10.45 7.76 -9.76
N TRP A 18 10.10 8.91 -9.19
CA TRP A 18 10.85 10.17 -9.30
C TRP A 18 10.93 10.86 -7.93
N PRO A 19 11.89 11.77 -7.69
CA PRO A 19 12.01 12.48 -6.41
C PRO A 19 10.72 13.19 -5.97
N LEU A 20 9.95 13.73 -6.92
CA LEU A 20 8.66 14.37 -6.65
C LEU A 20 7.60 13.41 -6.06
N LEU A 21 7.73 12.11 -6.35
CA LEU A 21 6.84 11.07 -5.85
C LEU A 21 7.44 10.28 -4.68
N ALA A 22 8.44 10.84 -3.99
CA ALA A 22 8.99 10.20 -2.80
C ALA A 22 7.91 10.05 -1.72
N GLN A 23 7.63 8.82 -1.28
CA GLN A 23 6.63 8.49 -0.27
C GLN A 23 7.15 7.39 0.66
N ASP A 24 6.69 7.43 1.91
CA ASP A 24 6.92 6.39 2.90
C ASP A 24 5.77 5.35 2.88
N ALA A 25 6.00 4.26 2.16
CA ALA A 25 5.04 3.17 2.06
C ALA A 25 4.83 2.41 3.38
N SER A 26 5.83 2.38 4.27
CA SER A 26 5.73 1.73 5.58
C SER A 26 4.83 2.51 6.52
N ALA A 27 5.05 3.83 6.63
CA ALA A 27 4.18 4.69 7.41
C ALA A 27 2.75 4.74 6.85
N TRP A 28 2.59 4.68 5.52
CA TRP A 28 1.26 4.58 4.91
C TRP A 28 0.56 3.26 5.25
N ARG A 29 1.29 2.14 5.18
CA ARG A 29 0.79 0.82 5.59
C ARG A 29 0.25 0.86 7.01
N GLU A 30 1.04 1.35 7.97
CA GLU A 30 0.65 1.39 9.39
C GLU A 30 -0.65 2.17 9.59
N ARG A 31 -0.83 3.30 8.90
CA ARG A 31 -2.07 4.08 8.97
C ARG A 31 -3.27 3.30 8.40
N VAL A 32 -3.11 2.67 7.24
CA VAL A 32 -4.21 1.91 6.62
C VAL A 32 -4.63 0.72 7.49
N GLU A 33 -3.67 -0.03 8.03
CA GLU A 33 -3.94 -1.19 8.88
C GLU A 33 -4.49 -0.80 10.26
N LYS A 34 -4.16 0.40 10.76
CA LYS A 34 -4.77 0.95 11.98
C LYS A 34 -6.22 1.39 11.80
N GLU A 35 -6.54 1.91 10.62
CA GLU A 35 -7.83 2.56 10.36
C GLU A 35 -8.84 1.65 9.65
N THR A 36 -8.43 0.48 9.18
CA THR A 36 -9.24 -0.47 8.41
C THR A 36 -8.89 -1.91 8.73
N LYS A 37 -9.72 -2.86 8.30
CA LYS A 37 -9.41 -4.30 8.36
C LYS A 37 -8.62 -4.80 7.14
N THR A 38 -8.25 -3.92 6.22
CA THR A 38 -7.53 -4.26 4.99
C THR A 38 -6.09 -4.63 5.31
N LYS A 39 -5.62 -5.75 4.77
CA LYS A 39 -4.19 -6.11 4.79
C LYS A 39 -3.45 -5.28 3.73
N VAL A 40 -2.35 -4.65 4.12
CA VAL A 40 -1.48 -3.96 3.16
C VAL A 40 -0.31 -4.87 2.79
N VAL A 41 0.01 -4.94 1.50
CA VAL A 41 1.18 -5.65 0.99
C VAL A 41 2.00 -4.66 0.18
N VAL A 42 3.14 -4.24 0.73
CA VAL A 42 4.08 -3.37 0.01
C VAL A 42 5.01 -4.28 -0.78
N LEU A 43 4.93 -4.20 -2.10
CA LEU A 43 5.83 -4.92 -3.00
C LEU A 43 6.90 -3.96 -3.54
N LYS A 44 8.13 -4.45 -3.64
CA LYS A 44 9.19 -3.86 -4.45
C LYS A 44 9.02 -4.28 -5.92
N PRO A 45 9.56 -3.50 -6.88
CA PRO A 45 9.58 -3.91 -8.28
C PRO A 45 10.20 -5.31 -8.45
N GLY A 46 9.46 -6.21 -9.10
CA GLY A 46 9.87 -7.61 -9.32
C GLY A 46 9.36 -8.61 -8.28
N GLU A 47 8.77 -8.16 -7.18
CA GLU A 47 8.09 -9.05 -6.22
C GLU A 47 6.67 -9.40 -6.69
N SER A 48 6.14 -10.51 -6.17
CA SER A 48 4.83 -11.05 -6.54
C SER A 48 4.00 -11.34 -5.29
N TYR A 49 2.68 -11.32 -5.45
CA TYR A 49 1.71 -11.73 -4.44
C TYR A 49 0.74 -12.75 -5.03
N SER A 50 0.50 -13.83 -4.29
CA SER A 50 -0.48 -14.88 -4.65
C SER A 50 -1.61 -14.90 -3.63
N LEU A 51 -2.82 -15.21 -4.09
CA LEU A 51 -4.04 -15.29 -3.28
C LEU A 51 -4.24 -16.66 -2.67
#